data_AF-A0A367F1A0-F1
#
_entry.id   AF-A0A367F1A0-F1
#
_cell.length_a   1.000
_cell.length_b   1.000
_cell.length_c   1.000
_cell.angle_alpha   90.00
_cell.angle_beta   90.00
_cell.angle_gamma   90.00
#
_symmetry.space_group_name_H-M   'P 1'
#
loop_
_entity.id
_entity.type
_entity.pdbx_description
1 polymer ?
#
loop_
_entity_poly.entity_id
_entity_poly.type
_entity_poly.pdbx_seq_one_letter_code
_entity_poly.pdbx_strand_id
1 'polypeptide(L)'
;MTDLDVTDDDLAQLISDLDAMERYLKRKIERMDGLLDLVGNNWRGTTAKAYKDLQRGVTEDARRVRESLILIEEAVKMSRDGFTAQELETLQKFRSLQASAAGSDRLLDMADANPQAGAPKSGLSEL
;
A
#
# COMPACT_ATOMS: atom_id res chain seq x y z
N MET A 1 -32.77 1.20 11.16
CA MET A 1 -31.34 1.34 11.50
C MET A 1 -30.73 0.03 11.10
N THR A 2 -30.20 -0.05 9.88
CA THR A 2 -29.57 -1.28 9.37
C THR A 2 -28.21 -1.37 10.04
N ASP A 3 -28.17 -2.19 11.09
CA ASP A 3 -26.93 -2.67 11.67
C ASP A 3 -26.15 -3.36 10.55
N LEU A 4 -24.93 -2.88 10.27
CA LEU A 4 -24.04 -3.54 9.33
C LEU A 4 -23.57 -4.80 10.06
N ASP A 5 -24.30 -5.90 9.86
CA ASP A 5 -23.95 -7.24 10.35
C ASP A 5 -22.73 -7.74 9.55
N VAL A 6 -21.60 -7.07 9.76
CA VAL A 6 -20.30 -7.49 9.25
C VAL A 6 -19.72 -8.39 10.33
N THR A 7 -19.50 -9.65 9.98
CA THR A 7 -18.92 -10.59 10.93
C THR A 7 -17.41 -10.37 11.03
N ASP A 8 -16.80 -10.75 12.15
CA ASP A 8 -15.34 -10.72 12.32
C ASP A 8 -14.61 -11.48 11.19
N ASP A 9 -15.23 -12.54 10.68
CA ASP A 9 -14.72 -13.34 9.57
C ASP A 9 -14.72 -12.55 8.24
N ASP A 10 -15.74 -11.72 8.00
CA ASP A 10 -15.81 -10.85 6.80
C ASP A 10 -14.72 -9.77 6.83
N LEU A 11 -14.46 -9.19 8.01
CA LEU A 11 -13.37 -8.21 8.20
C LEU A 11 -11.99 -8.85 8.03
N ALA A 12 -11.80 -10.06 8.57
CA ALA A 12 -10.57 -10.82 8.41
C ALA A 12 -10.30 -11.16 6.93
N GLN A 13 -11.34 -11.55 6.18
CA GLN A 13 -11.23 -11.81 4.75
C GLN A 13 -10.88 -10.53 3.97
N LEU A 14 -11.51 -9.40 4.28
CA LEU A 14 -11.20 -8.13 3.64
C LEU A 14 -9.74 -7.70 3.87
N ILE A 15 -9.24 -7.84 5.09
CA ILE A 15 -7.82 -7.56 5.42
C ILE A 15 -6.89 -8.44 4.58
N SER A 16 -7.20 -9.74 4.46
CA SER A 16 -6.44 -10.68 3.64
C SER A 16 -6.42 -10.28 2.16
N ASP A 17 -7.56 -9.85 1.63
CA ASP A 17 -7.70 -9.44 0.22
C ASP A 17 -6.93 -8.15 -0.09
N LEU A 18 -6.96 -7.16 0.83
CA LEU A 18 -6.19 -5.93 0.71
C LEU A 18 -4.68 -6.19 0.70
N ASP A 19 -4.23 -7.06 1.59
CA ASP A 19 -2.85 -7.51 1.71
C ASP A 19 -2.39 -8.31 0.47
N ALA A 20 -3.27 -9.14 -0.10
CA ALA A 20 -3.00 -9.84 -1.36
C ALA A 20 -2.87 -8.87 -2.55
N MET A 21 -3.72 -7.84 -2.62
CA MET A 21 -3.66 -6.80 -3.65
C MET A 21 -2.39 -5.95 -3.56
N GLU A 22 -1.99 -5.57 -2.35
CA GLU A 22 -0.76 -4.81 -2.10
C GLU A 22 0.47 -5.58 -2.62
N ARG A 23 0.59 -6.87 -2.26
CA ARG A 23 1.64 -7.74 -2.80
C ARG A 23 1.56 -7.96 -4.30
N TYR A 24 0.35 -8.06 -4.87
CA TYR A 24 0.17 -8.23 -6.30
C TYR A 24 0.67 -7.01 -7.09
N LEU A 25 0.34 -5.81 -6.62
CA LEU A 25 0.80 -4.56 -7.22
C LEU A 25 2.32 -4.44 -7.13
N LYS A 26 2.92 -4.74 -5.97
CA LYS A 26 4.39 -4.77 -5.81
C LYS A 26 5.07 -5.66 -6.86
N ARG A 27 4.64 -6.91 -7.00
CA ARG A 27 5.18 -7.84 -8.01
C ARG A 27 5.02 -7.32 -9.44
N LYS A 28 3.96 -6.56 -9.72
CA LYS A 28 3.72 -5.99 -11.05
C LYS A 28 4.67 -4.84 -11.36
N ILE A 29 4.96 -3.99 -10.38
CA ILE A 29 5.97 -2.93 -10.50
C ILE A 29 7.35 -3.56 -10.75
N GLU A 30 7.77 -4.52 -9.91
CA GLU A 30 9.06 -5.21 -10.06
C GLU A 30 9.21 -5.87 -11.44
N ARG A 31 8.12 -6.47 -11.95
CA ARG A 31 8.11 -7.04 -13.30
C ARG A 31 8.24 -5.98 -14.39
N MET A 32 7.59 -4.82 -14.24
CA MET A 32 7.74 -3.72 -15.19
C MET A 32 9.17 -3.17 -15.20
N ASP A 33 9.82 -3.10 -14.04
CA ASP A 33 11.22 -2.70 -13.92
C ASP A 33 12.15 -3.72 -14.60
N GLY A 34 11.96 -5.02 -14.36
CA GLY A 34 12.78 -6.07 -14.99
C GLY A 34 12.60 -6.19 -16.51
N LEU A 35 11.44 -5.82 -17.05
CA LEU A 35 11.25 -5.74 -18.51
C LEU A 35 12.08 -4.60 -19.13
N LEU A 36 12.32 -3.51 -18.40
CA LEU A 36 13.19 -2.43 -18.85
C LEU A 36 14.65 -2.90 -18.97
N ASP A 37 15.12 -3.75 -18.06
CA ASP A 37 16.47 -4.31 -18.11
C ASP A 37 16.65 -5.28 -19.30
N LEU A 38 15.62 -6.08 -19.60
CA LEU A 38 15.63 -7.02 -20.73
C LEU A 38 15.57 -6.30 -22.08
N VAL A 39 14.78 -5.22 -22.20
CA VAL A 39 14.51 -4.51 -23.46
C VAL A 39 15.47 -3.33 -23.69
N GLY A 40 15.99 -2.72 -22.61
CA GLY A 40 16.83 -1.52 -22.64
C GLY A 40 18.15 -1.67 -23.41
N ASN A 41 18.64 -2.90 -23.60
CA ASN A 41 19.82 -3.16 -24.41
C ASN A 41 19.58 -2.99 -25.93
N ASN A 42 18.33 -3.04 -26.41
CA ASN A 42 18.00 -2.96 -27.84
C ASN A 42 17.13 -1.76 -28.24
N TRP A 43 16.53 -1.02 -27.30
CA TRP A 43 15.74 0.18 -27.60
C TRP A 43 16.52 1.45 -27.27
N ARG A 44 17.12 2.08 -28.28
CA ARG A 44 17.72 3.42 -28.20
C ARG A 44 16.81 4.43 -28.88
N GLY A 45 16.58 5.59 -28.26
CA GLY A 45 15.87 6.74 -28.88
C GLY A 45 14.60 7.20 -28.17
N THR A 46 13.75 7.92 -28.91
CA THR A 46 12.51 8.57 -28.42
C THR A 46 11.51 7.58 -27.82
N THR A 47 11.41 6.36 -28.37
CA THR A 47 10.55 5.28 -27.84
C THR A 47 10.98 4.84 -26.44
N ALA A 48 12.28 4.71 -26.20
CA ALA A 48 12.81 4.34 -24.88
C ALA A 48 12.52 5.43 -23.83
N LYS A 49 12.59 6.70 -24.23
CA LYS A 49 12.20 7.82 -23.37
C LYS A 49 10.72 7.80 -23.03
N ALA A 50 9.85 7.65 -24.03
CA ALA A 50 8.40 7.58 -23.83
C ALA A 50 7.99 6.41 -22.92
N TYR A 51 8.62 5.25 -23.07
CA TYR A 51 8.37 4.10 -22.19
C TYR A 51 8.83 4.38 -20.75
N LYS A 52 10.02 4.96 -20.54
CA LYS A 52 10.49 5.33 -19.19
C LYS A 52 9.55 6.32 -18.50
N ASP A 53 9.03 7.29 -19.24
CA ASP A 53 8.06 8.25 -18.71
C ASP A 53 6.74 7.56 -18.32
N LEU A 54 6.24 6.64 -19.15
CA LEU A 54 5.06 5.84 -18.84
C LEU A 54 5.28 4.95 -17.61
N GLN A 55 6.41 4.23 -17.55
CA GLN A 55 6.76 3.38 -16.42
C GLN A 55 6.80 4.18 -15.13
N ARG A 56 7.47 5.34 -15.12
CA ARG A 56 7.50 6.23 -13.95
C ARG A 56 6.09 6.63 -13.52
N GLY A 57 5.22 6.98 -14.46
CA GLY A 57 3.82 7.29 -14.16
C GLY A 57 3.08 6.12 -13.52
N VAL A 58 3.15 4.94 -14.13
CA VAL A 58 2.48 3.73 -13.63
C VAL A 58 3.04 3.28 -12.27
N THR A 59 4.35 3.41 -12.05
CA THR A 59 4.97 3.12 -10.75
C THR A 59 4.48 4.07 -9.68
N GLU A 60 4.40 5.38 -9.95
CA GLU A 60 3.82 6.35 -9.01
C GLU A 60 2.35 6.08 -8.72
N ASP A 61 1.55 5.74 -9.74
CA ASP A 61 0.13 5.41 -9.55
C ASP A 61 -0.04 4.15 -8.70
N ALA A 62 0.73 3.10 -8.99
CA ALA A 62 0.70 1.86 -8.23
C ALA A 62 1.17 2.07 -6.77
N ARG A 63 2.15 2.98 -6.55
CA ARG A 63 2.59 3.39 -5.22
C ARG A 63 1.47 4.05 -4.43
N ARG A 64 0.75 5.01 -5.02
CA ARG A 64 -0.41 5.66 -4.40
C ARG A 64 -1.54 4.69 -4.07
N VAL A 65 -1.79 3.73 -4.96
CA VAL A 65 -2.79 2.67 -4.70
C VAL A 65 -2.37 1.81 -3.52
N ARG A 66 -1.10 1.39 -3.43
CA ARG A 66 -0.57 0.65 -2.27
C ARG A 66 -0.72 1.43 -0.97
N GLU A 67 -0.36 2.71 -0.95
CA GLU A 67 -0.53 3.57 0.23
C GLU A 67 -2.01 3.63 0.69
N SER A 68 -2.93 3.73 -0.27
CA SER A 68 -4.37 3.73 -0.01
C SER A 68 -4.86 2.39 0.55
N LEU A 69 -4.37 1.28 0.00
CA LEU A 69 -4.71 -0.06 0.47
C LEU A 69 -4.24 -0.29 1.92
N ILE A 70 -3.03 0.16 2.27
CA ILE A 70 -2.53 0.06 3.64
C ILE A 70 -3.39 0.88 4.60
N LEU A 71 -3.77 2.10 4.22
CA LEU A 71 -4.65 2.94 5.05
C LEU A 71 -6.02 2.29 5.26
N ILE A 72 -6.60 1.69 4.21
CA ILE A 72 -7.88 0.99 4.30
C ILE A 72 -7.75 -0.25 5.19
N GLU A 73 -6.69 -1.06 5.02
CA GLU A 73 -6.42 -2.24 5.85
C GLU A 73 -6.36 -1.87 7.33
N GLU A 74 -5.63 -0.79 7.64
CA GLU A 74 -5.42 -0.31 9.00
C GLU A 74 -6.73 0.27 9.59
N ALA A 75 -7.52 1.00 8.79
CA ALA A 75 -8.85 1.46 9.20
C ALA A 75 -9.83 0.30 9.46
N VAL A 76 -9.80 -0.76 8.64
CA VAL A 76 -10.63 -1.96 8.81
C VAL A 76 -10.24 -2.71 10.07
N LYS A 77 -8.94 -2.86 10.36
CA LYS A 77 -8.45 -3.47 11.61
C LYS A 77 -8.94 -2.72 12.85
N MET A 78 -8.84 -1.39 12.85
CA MET A 78 -9.33 -0.53 13.94
C MET A 78 -10.86 -0.52 14.06
N SER A 79 -11.57 -0.72 12.95
CA SER A 79 -13.03 -0.73 12.95
C SER A 79 -13.63 -2.00 13.59
N ARG A 80 -12.84 -3.06 13.81
CA ARG A 80 -13.33 -4.35 14.33
C ARG A 80 -14.01 -4.19 15.69
N ASP A 81 -13.38 -3.45 16.61
CA ASP A 81 -13.87 -3.29 17.98
C ASP A 81 -14.56 -1.91 18.20
N GLY A 82 -14.72 -1.13 17.12
CA GLY A 82 -15.22 0.25 17.13
C GLY A 82 -14.12 1.28 17.39
N PHE A 83 -14.11 2.37 16.61
CA PHE A 83 -13.04 3.38 16.67
C PHE A 83 -12.86 4.01 18.06
N THR A 84 -11.68 3.88 18.62
CA THR A 84 -11.19 4.58 19.82
C THR A 84 -10.48 5.89 19.47
N ALA A 85 -10.28 6.77 20.45
CA ALA A 85 -9.52 8.01 20.25
C ALA A 85 -8.06 7.75 19.85
N GLN A 86 -7.45 6.69 20.39
CA GLN A 86 -6.09 6.26 20.07
C GLN A 86 -5.97 5.85 18.60
N GLU A 87 -6.96 5.13 18.08
CA GLU A 87 -7.01 4.66 16.69
C GLU A 87 -7.20 5.80 15.69
N LEU A 88 -8.04 6.79 16.03
CA LEU A 88 -8.18 8.01 15.26
C LEU A 88 -6.86 8.79 15.18
N GLU A 89 -6.07 8.82 16.25
CA GLU A 89 -4.74 9.43 16.26
C GLU A 89 -3.78 8.68 15.33
N THR A 90 -3.78 7.34 15.35
CA THR A 90 -2.98 6.51 14.44
C THR A 90 -3.31 6.80 12.97
N LEU A 91 -4.59 6.92 12.61
CA LEU A 91 -5.01 7.30 11.25
C LEU A 91 -4.53 8.72 10.86
N GLN A 92 -4.54 9.67 11.81
CA GLN A 92 -4.02 11.02 11.56
C GLN A 92 -2.50 11.01 11.34
N LYS A 93 -1.75 10.25 12.15
CA LYS A 93 -0.31 10.05 11.96
C LYS A 93 -0.01 9.44 10.59
N PHE A 94 -0.78 8.43 10.17
CA PHE A 94 -0.64 7.81 8.86
C PHE A 94 -0.85 8.81 7.71
N ARG A 95 -1.92 9.62 7.77
CA ARG A 95 -2.19 10.68 6.79
C ARG A 95 -1.11 11.75 6.77
N SER A 96 -0.55 12.09 7.93
CA SER A 96 0.56 13.04 8.04
C SER A 96 1.82 12.54 7.34
N LEU A 97 2.15 11.25 7.49
CA LEU A 97 3.28 10.63 6.80
C LEU A 97 3.09 10.63 5.28
N GLN A 98 1.87 10.34 4.79
CA GLN A 98 1.55 10.38 3.35
C GLN A 98 1.67 11.80 2.73
N ALA A 99 1.65 12.86 3.53
CA ALA A 99 1.75 14.23 3.03
C ALA A 99 3.13 14.58 2.44
N SER A 100 4.13 13.71 2.61
CA SER A 100 5.49 13.91 2.10
C SER A 100 6.03 12.65 1.43
N ALA A 101 6.86 12.82 0.40
CA ALA A 101 7.51 11.69 -0.28
C ALA A 101 8.31 10.81 0.70
N ALA A 102 9.09 11.43 1.58
CA ALA A 102 9.88 10.71 2.58
C ALA A 102 9.03 9.94 3.60
N GLY A 103 7.85 10.46 3.96
CA GLY A 103 6.92 9.76 4.85
C GLY A 103 6.20 8.61 4.13
N SER A 104 5.79 8.80 2.88
CA SER A 104 5.28 7.74 2.02
C SER A 104 6.29 6.60 1.85
N ASP A 105 7.57 6.91 1.60
CA ASP A 105 8.61 5.89 1.46
C ASP A 105 8.75 5.06 2.74
N ARG A 106 8.78 5.73 3.91
CA ARG A 106 8.80 5.05 5.21
C ARG A 106 7.59 4.14 5.43
N LEU A 107 6.38 4.58 5.03
CA LEU A 107 5.17 3.77 5.14
C LEU A 107 5.24 2.49 4.31
N LEU A 108 5.76 2.60 3.09
CA LEU A 108 5.92 1.45 2.20
C LEU A 108 7.02 0.52 2.70
N ASP A 109 8.14 1.05 3.19
CA ASP A 109 9.21 0.27 3.81
C ASP A 109 8.70 -0.51 5.03
N MET A 110 7.87 0.12 5.87
CA MET A 110 7.24 -0.55 7.03
C MET A 110 6.29 -1.67 6.59
N ALA A 111 5.47 -1.42 5.56
CA ALA A 111 4.56 -2.43 5.02
C ALA A 111 5.34 -3.61 4.40
N ASP A 112 6.43 -3.32 3.68
CA ASP A 112 7.29 -4.31 3.05
C ASP A 112 8.13 -5.11 4.05
N ALA A 113 8.45 -4.52 5.21
CA ALA A 113 9.16 -5.16 6.30
C ALA A 113 8.27 -6.04 7.19
N ASN A 114 6.94 -6.02 7.04
CA ASN A 114 6.04 -6.92 7.78
C ASN A 114 5.73 -8.18 6.96
N PRO A 115 6.33 -9.34 7.28
CA PRO A 115 6.11 -10.59 6.54
C PRO A 115 4.80 -11.30 6.91
N GLN A 116 4.04 -10.81 7.90
CA GLN A 116 2.89 -11.51 8.46
C GLN A 116 1.56 -10.83 8.08
N ALA A 117 0.78 -11.52 7.26
CA ALA A 117 -0.63 -11.22 7.03
C ALA A 117 -1.39 -11.28 8.38
N GLY A 118 -2.05 -10.18 8.75
CA GLY A 118 -2.87 -10.10 9.98
C GLY A 118 -2.18 -9.54 11.23
N ALA A 119 -0.87 -9.27 11.21
CA ALA A 119 -0.23 -8.48 12.27
C ALA A 119 -0.43 -6.97 12.00
N PRO A 120 -0.41 -6.09 13.01
CA PRO A 120 -0.35 -4.65 12.79
C PRO A 120 0.88 -4.35 11.93
N LYS A 121 0.68 -3.74 10.74
CA LYS A 121 1.78 -3.19 9.92
C LYS A 121 2.35 -1.91 10.57
N SER A 122 1.71 -1.45 11.63
CA SER A 122 2.03 -0.28 12.42
C SER A 122 3.09 -0.54 13.49
N GLY A 123 4.32 -0.08 13.23
CA GLY A 123 5.21 0.43 14.28
C GLY A 123 4.80 1.83 14.77
N LEU A 124 3.61 2.33 14.40
CA LEU A 124 3.08 3.63 14.80
C LEU A 124 2.76 3.73 16.30
N SER A 125 2.64 2.60 17.00
CA SER A 125 2.56 2.55 18.46
C SER A 125 3.90 2.81 19.15
N GLU A 126 5.01 2.76 18.41
CA GLU A 126 6.38 2.99 18.91
C GLU A 126 6.93 4.37 18.52
N LEU A 127 6.11 5.23 17.89
CA LEU A 127 6.40 6.64 17.55
C LEU A 127 5.63 7.62 18.44
#